data_AF-A0A967WW58-F1
#
_entry.id   AF-A0A967WW58-F1
#
_cell.length_a   1.000
_cell.length_b   1.000
_cell.length_c   1.000
_cell.angle_alpha   90.00
_cell.angle_beta   90.00
_cell.angle_gamma   90.00
#
_symmetry.space_group_name_H-M   'P 1'
#
loop_
_entity.id
_entity.type
_entity.pdbx_description
1 polymer ?
#
loop_
_entity_poly.entity_id
_entity_poly.type
_entity_poly.pdbx_seq_one_letter_code
_entity_poly.pdbx_strand_id
1 'polypeptide(L)' 'YQVIHAERDPNLPGLDYANPEEPFINPLKAVVKEQKDAMLGLGMDLDADRFGVVDGDGQYYRPNQILPMLV' A
#
# COMPACT_ATOMS: atom_id res chain seq x y z
N TYR A 1 -1.25 -8.99 11.40
CA TYR A 1 -1.20 -7.92 10.39
C TYR A 1 -0.35 -6.80 10.94
N GLN A 2 0.32 -6.04 10.06
CA GLN A 2 1.14 -4.87 10.43
C GLN A 2 0.55 -3.64 9.73
N VAL A 3 0.55 -2.51 10.41
CA VAL A 3 0.13 -1.21 9.85
C VAL A 3 1.32 -0.27 9.87
N ILE A 4 1.52 0.46 8.78
CA ILE A 4 2.50 1.54 8.66
C ILE A 4 1.76 2.88 8.61
N HIS A 5 2.36 3.95 9.14
CA HIS A 5 1.75 5.30 9.17
C HIS A 5 0.33 5.31 9.79
N ALA A 6 0.18 4.70 10.98
CA ALA A 6 -1.12 4.54 11.64
C ALA A 6 -1.62 5.83 12.34
N GLU A 7 -0.77 6.85 12.41
CA GLU A 7 -1.04 8.14 13.02
C GLU A 7 -1.90 9.05 12.13
N ARG A 8 -2.76 9.86 12.77
CA ARG A 8 -3.44 10.97 12.10
C ARG A 8 -2.55 12.20 12.16
N ASP A 9 -1.71 12.39 11.14
CA ASP A 9 -0.83 13.55 11.03
C ASP A 9 -0.97 14.21 9.64
N PRO A 10 -1.51 15.43 9.56
CA PRO A 10 -1.62 16.19 8.30
C PRO A 10 -0.27 16.49 7.62
N ASN A 11 0.85 16.38 8.34
CA ASN A 11 2.17 16.65 7.80
C ASN A 11 2.80 15.44 7.10
N LEU A 12 2.16 14.26 7.16
CA LEU A 12 2.59 13.03 6.49
C LEU A 12 4.08 12.69 6.72
N PRO A 13 4.54 12.58 7.98
CA PRO A 13 5.95 12.38 8.27
C PRO A 13 6.49 11.09 7.61
N GLY A 14 7.60 11.21 6.91
CA GLY A 14 8.25 10.08 6.22
C GLY A 14 7.61 9.69 4.89
N LEU A 15 6.62 10.44 4.40
CA LEU A 15 6.03 10.27 3.08
C LEU A 15 6.29 11.53 2.24
N ASP A 16 6.80 11.32 1.02
CA ASP A 16 6.88 12.41 0.03
C ASP A 16 5.49 12.81 -0.47
N TYR A 17 4.58 11.84 -0.57
CA TYR A 17 3.20 12.02 -1.00
C TYR A 17 2.31 10.87 -0.53
N ALA A 18 1.09 11.16 -0.07
CA ALA A 18 0.10 10.15 0.27
C ALA A 18 -0.59 9.65 -1.00
N ASN A 19 0.08 8.73 -1.70
CA ASN A 19 -0.41 8.11 -2.92
C ASN A 19 -0.08 6.61 -2.91
N PRO A 20 -1.05 5.73 -3.15
CA PRO A 20 -0.85 4.29 -3.16
C PRO A 20 -0.28 3.76 -4.49
N GLU A 21 0.10 4.61 -5.44
CA GLU A 21 0.77 4.19 -6.68
C GLU A 21 2.31 4.23 -6.56
N GLU A 22 2.98 3.51 -7.46
CA GLU A 22 4.44 3.66 -7.62
C GLU A 22 4.81 5.08 -8.08
N PRO A 23 5.92 5.65 -7.56
CA PRO A 23 6.89 5.02 -6.66
C PRO A 23 6.57 5.11 -5.16
N PHE A 24 5.49 5.81 -4.77
CA PHE A 24 5.21 6.15 -3.37
C PHE A 24 4.81 4.94 -2.51
N ILE A 25 4.28 3.88 -3.10
CA ILE A 25 3.96 2.61 -2.40
C ILE A 25 5.19 1.74 -2.08
N ASN A 26 6.41 2.12 -2.52
CA ASN A 26 7.62 1.32 -2.32
C ASN A 26 7.93 0.95 -0.85
N PRO A 27 7.68 1.80 0.17
CA PRO A 27 7.84 1.41 1.57
C PRO A 27 6.95 0.21 1.96
N LEU A 28 5.71 0.16 1.47
CA LEU A 28 4.82 -0.98 1.68
C LEU A 28 5.38 -2.24 1.03
N LYS A 29 5.94 -2.14 -0.18
CA LYS A 29 6.59 -3.28 -0.87
C LYS A 29 7.76 -3.84 -0.06
N ALA A 30 8.54 -2.99 0.60
CA ALA A 30 9.62 -3.42 1.48
C ALA A 30 9.07 -4.20 2.69
N VAL A 31 8.08 -3.63 3.39
CA VAL A 31 7.46 -4.24 4.58
C VAL A 31 6.80 -5.58 4.27
N VAL A 32 6.12 -5.72 3.12
CA VAL A 32 5.53 -6.99 2.71
C VAL A 32 6.61 -8.07 2.53
N LYS A 33 7.71 -7.75 1.82
CA LYS A 33 8.82 -8.69 1.59
C LYS A 33 9.62 -9.04 2.84
N GLU A 34 9.66 -8.15 3.83
CA GLU A 34 10.33 -8.39 5.11
C GLU A 34 9.53 -9.37 6.00
N GLN A 35 8.22 -9.48 5.79
CA GLN A 35 7.37 -10.38 6.54
C GLN A 35 7.35 -11.77 5.90
N LYS A 36 7.68 -12.79 6.70
CA LYS A 36 7.75 -14.20 6.24
C LYS A 36 6.43 -14.73 5.66
N ASP A 37 5.30 -14.30 6.22
CA ASP A 37 3.98 -14.85 5.94
C ASP A 37 3.00 -13.78 5.40
N ALA A 38 3.50 -12.63 4.94
CA ALA A 38 2.64 -11.61 4.36
C ALA A 38 2.24 -12.00 2.93
N MET A 39 0.95 -12.27 2.72
CA MET A 39 0.41 -12.61 1.40
C MET A 39 -0.07 -11.38 0.61
N LEU A 40 -0.32 -10.27 1.30
CA LEU A 40 -0.99 -9.09 0.74
C LEU A 40 -0.62 -7.83 1.54
N GLY A 41 -0.35 -6.74 0.83
CA GLY A 41 -0.26 -5.38 1.32
C GLY A 41 -1.29 -4.48 0.66
N LEU A 42 -1.87 -3.56 1.44
CA LEU A 42 -2.82 -2.55 0.96
C LEU A 42 -2.34 -1.17 1.39
N GLY A 43 -2.18 -0.27 0.41
CA GLY A 43 -1.89 1.14 0.63
C GLY A 43 -3.10 1.99 0.22
N MET A 44 -3.28 3.15 0.85
CA MET A 44 -4.37 4.10 0.58
C MET A 44 -3.83 5.53 0.49
N ASP A 45 -4.59 6.43 -0.13
CA ASP A 45 -4.35 7.87 -0.04
C ASP A 45 -5.08 8.51 1.17
N LEU A 46 -5.09 9.84 1.24
CA LEU A 46 -5.50 10.61 2.43
C LEU A 46 -6.94 10.38 2.87
N ASP A 47 -7.86 10.30 1.92
CA ASP A 47 -9.30 10.08 2.14
C ASP A 47 -9.72 8.62 1.87
N ALA A 48 -8.76 7.77 1.49
CA ALA A 48 -8.91 6.34 1.32
C ALA A 48 -9.91 5.93 0.22
N ASP A 49 -10.10 6.78 -0.80
CA ASP A 49 -10.90 6.43 -1.97
C ASP A 49 -10.07 5.75 -3.08
N ARG A 50 -8.75 5.92 -3.04
CA ARG A 50 -7.79 5.19 -3.88
C ARG A 50 -7.00 4.19 -3.04
N PHE A 51 -6.67 3.07 -3.66
CA PHE A 51 -5.85 2.03 -3.04
C PHE A 51 -4.80 1.50 -4.02
N GLY A 52 -3.84 0.76 -3.46
CA GLY A 52 -2.79 0.07 -4.21
C GLY A 52 -2.56 -1.27 -3.55
N VAL A 53 -2.34 -2.30 -4.37
CA VAL A 53 -2.21 -3.68 -3.89
C VAL A 53 -0.80 -4.16 -4.13
N VAL A 54 -0.22 -4.81 -3.13
CA VAL A 54 1.08 -5.47 -3.22
C VAL A 54 0.90 -6.94 -2.84
N ASP A 55 1.36 -7.87 -3.66
CA ASP A 55 1.33 -9.30 -3.30
C ASP A 55 2.52 -9.71 -2.41
N GLY A 56 2.54 -10.97 -1.97
CA GLY A 56 3.63 -11.50 -1.12
C GLY A 56 5.01 -11.49 -1.77
N ASP A 57 5.11 -11.46 -3.11
CA ASP A 57 6.39 -11.32 -3.83
C ASP A 57 6.85 -9.86 -3.92
N GLY A 58 6.03 -8.92 -3.44
CA GLY A 58 6.28 -7.49 -3.48
C GLY A 58 5.94 -6.87 -4.84
N GLN A 59 5.17 -7.53 -5.69
CA GLN A 59 4.68 -6.99 -6.96
C GLN A 59 3.51 -6.05 -6.70
N TYR A 60 3.56 -4.86 -7.32
CA TYR A 60 2.49 -3.88 -7.26
C TYR A 60 1.44 -4.13 -8.36
N TYR A 61 0.17 -3.98 -8.00
CA TYR A 61 -0.97 -4.03 -8.91
C TYR A 61 -1.79 -2.73 -8.81
N ARG A 62 -2.13 -2.18 -9.98
CA ARG A 62 -3.02 -1.03 -10.10
C ARG A 62 -4.46 -1.43 -9.74
N PRO A 63 -5.28 -0.52 -9.20
CA PRO A 63 -6.68 -0.78 -8.87
C PRO A 63 -7.46 -1.52 -9.95
N ASN A 64 -7.36 -1.08 -11.20
CA ASN A 64 -8.14 -1.65 -12.31
C ASN A 64 -7.75 -3.10 -12.67
N GLN A 65 -6.60 -3.60 -12.22
CA GLN A 65 -6.23 -5.01 -12.36
C GLN A 65 -6.92 -5.88 -11.30
N ILE A 66 -7.31 -5.27 -10.17
CA ILE A 66 -7.88 -5.94 -9.01
C ILE A 66 -9.40 -5.85 -8.99
N LEU A 67 -9.97 -4.70 -9.32
CA LEU A 67 -11.42 -4.44 -9.30
C LEU A 67 -12.26 -5.54 -10.01
N PRO A 68 -11.85 -6.08 -11.18
CA PRO A 68 -12.61 -7.15 -11.84
C PRO A 68 -12.64 -8.48 -11.08
N MET A 69 -11.79 -8.69 -10.08
CA MET A 69 -11.75 -9.90 -9.25
C MET A 69 -12.67 -9.80 -8.02
N LEU A 70 -13.26 -8.62 -7.76
CA LEU A 70 -14.06 -8.36 -6.56
C LEU A 70 -15.58 -8.51 -6.78
N VAL A 71 -15.99 -9.03 -7.95
CA VAL A 71 -17.40 -9.25 -8.33
C VAL A 71 -17.91 -10.64 -7.98
#